data_AF-A0A1H2YFI3-F1
#
_entry.id   AF-A0A1H2YFI3-F1
#
_cell.length_a   1.000
_cell.length_b   1.000
_cell.length_c   1.000
_cell.angle_alpha   90.00
_cell.angle_beta   90.00
_cell.angle_gamma   90.00
#
_symmetry.space_group_name_H-M   'P 1'
#
loop_
_entity.id
_entity.type
_entity.pdbx_description
1 polymer ?
#
loop_
_entity_poly.entity_id
_entity_poly.type
_entity_poly.pdbx_seq_one_letter_code
_entity_poly.pdbx_strand_id
1 'polypeptide(L)'
;MRVSASKPIYVETFIHTEMESIWRATQDPAKHEEWDLRFSRIEYIPKQDEEEKQRFRYVTNIGFGLRIEGEGVTTPGKYQDQERMSALQFSSDQAISLIQSGGGYWRYIQEDQGVRFLTRYDYKTRFYFLGKWFDRMIFRPLMGWATALSFDVLKIWLEKGIPPKISYRQLLIHAIVTFGLMFTWIYHGLVPKLLTQDAQELALLKGVIGSEANAVLLLQVVGMLEIAAGILCLLLHREKALYIFNIAAMLLLAIGAAISDISVFLAPFNPATLNMAVCLLAWIGCMTLAHLPSAKHCIRKQP
;
A
#
# COMPACT_ATOMS: atom_id res chain seq x y z
N MET A 1 -13.82 -5.06 30.46
CA MET A 1 -14.44 -5.80 29.33
C MET A 1 -13.38 -6.76 28.76
N ARG A 2 -13.47 -8.07 29.03
CA ARG A 2 -12.48 -9.04 28.53
C ARG A 2 -12.71 -9.26 27.03
N VAL A 3 -11.78 -8.70 26.28
CA VAL A 3 -11.64 -8.82 24.83
C VAL A 3 -11.25 -10.26 24.46
N SER A 4 -11.71 -10.71 23.29
CA SER A 4 -11.46 -12.01 22.62
C SER A 4 -10.05 -12.60 22.82
N ALA A 5 -9.92 -13.93 22.75
CA ALA A 5 -8.67 -14.70 22.82
C ALA A 5 -7.69 -14.47 21.63
N SER A 6 -7.97 -13.50 20.76
CA SER A 6 -7.13 -13.09 19.62
C SER A 6 -6.10 -12.04 20.06
N LYS A 7 -4.93 -12.00 19.40
CA LYS A 7 -3.94 -10.95 19.69
C LYS A 7 -4.51 -9.57 19.31
N PRO A 8 -4.48 -8.57 20.21
CA PRO A 8 -4.94 -7.23 19.90
C PRO A 8 -4.06 -6.62 18.80
N ILE A 9 -4.62 -5.68 18.03
CA ILE A 9 -3.86 -4.92 17.06
C ILE A 9 -3.11 -3.82 17.82
N TYR A 10 -1.81 -3.75 17.59
CA TYR A 10 -0.91 -2.73 18.13
C TYR A 10 -0.19 -2.05 16.97
N VAL A 11 -0.17 -0.72 16.98
CA VAL A 11 0.63 0.08 16.05
C VAL A 11 1.20 1.27 16.79
N GLU A 12 2.48 1.55 16.58
CA GLU A 12 3.21 2.64 17.18
C GLU A 12 4.13 3.31 16.15
N THR A 13 4.24 4.63 16.23
CA THR A 13 5.19 5.41 15.45
C THR A 13 5.67 6.62 16.25
N PHE A 14 6.87 7.10 15.94
CA PHE A 14 7.41 8.35 16.45
C PHE A 14 7.28 9.43 15.37
N ILE A 15 6.74 10.59 15.75
CA ILE A 15 6.46 11.71 14.85
C ILE A 15 7.12 12.98 15.40
N HIS A 16 7.97 13.61 14.60
CA HIS A 16 8.59 14.91 14.92
C HIS A 16 7.55 16.02 14.75
N THR A 17 6.75 16.23 15.79
CA THR A 17 5.67 17.21 15.81
C THR A 17 5.33 17.61 17.24
N GLU A 18 4.55 18.67 17.40
CA GLU A 18 4.05 19.11 18.71
C GLU A 18 2.80 18.34 19.12
N MET A 19 2.59 18.16 20.42
CA MET A 19 1.42 17.48 20.99
C MET A 19 0.09 18.04 20.45
N GLU A 20 -0.05 19.37 20.36
CA GLU A 20 -1.28 19.98 19.86
C GLU A 20 -1.52 19.70 18.37
N SER A 21 -0.46 19.62 17.58
CA SER A 21 -0.56 19.36 16.14
C SER A 21 -1.11 17.96 15.88
N ILE A 22 -0.53 16.94 16.53
CA ILE A 22 -1.03 15.56 16.41
C ILE A 22 -2.39 15.39 17.08
N TRP A 23 -2.64 16.05 18.22
CA TRP A 23 -3.93 16.00 18.90
C TRP A 23 -5.04 16.54 17.99
N ARG A 24 -4.84 17.70 17.38
CA ARG A 24 -5.80 18.28 16.43
C ARG A 24 -5.98 17.40 15.20
N ALA A 25 -4.90 16.88 14.61
CA ALA A 25 -4.99 16.03 13.42
C ALA A 25 -5.72 14.70 13.66
N THR A 26 -5.75 14.24 14.91
CA THR A 26 -6.37 12.96 15.30
C THR A 26 -7.76 13.13 15.90
N GLN A 27 -8.05 14.22 16.63
CA GLN A 27 -9.34 14.41 17.31
C GLN A 27 -10.37 15.21 16.47
N ASP A 28 -9.94 15.97 15.46
CA ASP A 28 -10.82 16.67 14.52
C ASP A 28 -11.30 15.71 13.42
N PRO A 29 -12.61 15.39 13.34
CA PRO A 29 -13.15 14.42 12.37
C PRO A 29 -12.76 14.71 10.93
N ALA A 30 -12.82 15.99 10.52
CA ALA A 30 -12.55 16.36 9.14
C ALA A 30 -11.09 16.11 8.76
N LYS A 31 -10.16 16.28 9.71
CA LYS A 31 -8.73 15.97 9.50
C LYS A 31 -8.46 14.48 9.60
N HIS A 32 -9.14 13.78 10.50
CA HIS A 32 -8.97 12.35 10.72
C HIS A 32 -9.33 11.55 9.47
N GLU A 33 -10.44 11.91 8.80
CA GLU A 33 -10.85 11.33 7.52
C GLU A 33 -9.80 11.44 6.40
N GLU A 34 -8.93 12.46 6.44
CA GLU A 34 -7.94 12.65 5.37
C GLU A 34 -6.86 11.57 5.38
N TRP A 35 -6.44 11.12 6.57
CA TRP A 35 -5.27 10.25 6.72
C TRP A 35 -5.61 8.82 7.14
N ASP A 36 -6.78 8.53 7.72
CA ASP A 36 -7.10 7.19 8.22
C ASP A 36 -7.87 6.34 7.20
N LEU A 37 -7.22 5.32 6.63
CA LEU A 37 -7.86 4.42 5.66
C LEU A 37 -9.05 3.64 6.21
N ARG A 38 -9.20 3.55 7.54
CA ARG A 38 -10.26 2.78 8.17
C ARG A 38 -11.58 3.54 8.19
N PHE A 39 -11.55 4.86 8.07
CA PHE A 39 -12.72 5.73 8.18
C PHE A 39 -12.82 6.65 6.96
N SER A 40 -13.87 6.47 6.18
CA SER A 40 -14.17 7.35 5.04
C SER A 40 -14.99 8.57 5.43
N ARG A 41 -15.75 8.49 6.53
CA ARG A 41 -16.50 9.61 7.10
C ARG A 41 -16.68 9.40 8.60
N ILE A 42 -16.64 10.47 9.37
CA ILE A 42 -16.79 10.53 10.82
C ILE A 42 -17.67 11.75 11.13
N GLU A 43 -18.82 11.51 11.75
CA GLU A 43 -19.74 12.57 12.15
C GLU A 43 -19.92 12.55 13.65
N TYR A 44 -19.52 13.62 14.31
CA TYR A 44 -19.81 13.80 15.73
C TYR A 44 -21.29 14.11 15.92
N ILE A 45 -21.92 13.33 16.80
CA ILE A 45 -23.28 13.59 17.23
C ILE A 45 -23.20 14.71 18.27
N PRO A 46 -23.93 15.83 18.11
CA PRO A 46 -23.94 16.91 19.10
C PRO A 46 -24.28 16.37 20.48
N LYS A 47 -23.51 16.77 21.49
CA LYS A 47 -23.81 16.46 22.89
C LYS A 47 -25.00 17.26 23.36
N GLN A 48 -25.84 16.67 24.20
CA GLN A 48 -26.89 17.42 24.89
C GLN A 48 -26.35 18.08 26.17
N ASP A 49 -25.42 17.41 26.84
CA ASP A 49 -24.70 17.92 28.02
C ASP A 49 -23.19 17.75 27.88
N GLU A 50 -22.41 18.67 28.48
CA GLU A 50 -20.94 18.62 28.47
C GLU A 50 -20.36 17.35 29.13
N GLU A 51 -21.09 16.79 30.09
CA GLU A 51 -20.73 15.54 30.79
C GLU A 51 -20.94 14.28 29.94
N GLU A 52 -21.71 14.37 28.85
CA GLU A 52 -21.91 13.23 27.96
C GLU A 52 -20.63 12.86 27.23
N LYS A 53 -20.44 11.54 27.06
CA LYS A 53 -19.37 11.03 26.21
C LYS A 53 -19.66 11.43 24.77
N GLN A 54 -18.62 11.87 24.06
CA GLN A 54 -18.77 12.24 22.66
C GLN A 54 -19.09 11.00 21.82
N ARG A 55 -20.29 10.97 21.23
CA ARG A 55 -20.71 9.93 20.28
C ARG A 55 -20.37 10.35 18.86
N PHE A 56 -20.10 9.37 18.00
CA PHE A 56 -19.89 9.61 16.59
C PHE A 56 -20.46 8.47 15.74
N ARG A 57 -20.81 8.78 14.51
CA ARG A 57 -21.09 7.80 13.47
C ARG A 57 -19.89 7.72 12.54
N TYR A 58 -19.57 6.54 12.09
CA TYR A 58 -18.51 6.34 11.11
C TYR A 58 -19.00 5.56 9.91
N VAL A 59 -18.38 5.85 8.77
CA VAL A 59 -18.58 5.14 7.52
C VAL A 59 -17.23 4.64 7.03
N THR A 60 -17.18 3.38 6.63
CA THR A 60 -16.05 2.77 5.94
C THR A 60 -16.54 2.32 4.56
N ASN A 61 -16.10 3.01 3.52
CA ASN A 61 -16.35 2.58 2.15
C ASN A 61 -15.35 1.48 1.81
N ILE A 62 -15.86 0.26 1.70
CA ILE A 62 -15.12 -0.88 1.17
C ILE A 62 -15.30 -0.81 -0.35
N GLY A 63 -14.23 -1.06 -1.11
CA GLY A 63 -14.31 -1.08 -2.58
C GLY A 63 -15.47 -1.94 -3.11
N PHE A 64 -15.83 -1.76 -4.39
CA PHE A 64 -16.98 -2.43 -5.01
C PHE A 64 -18.35 -1.98 -4.49
N GLY A 65 -18.47 -0.75 -3.99
CA GLY A 65 -19.74 -0.14 -3.58
C GLY A 65 -20.29 -0.61 -2.23
N LEU A 66 -19.52 -1.41 -1.47
CA LEU A 66 -19.90 -1.87 -0.14
C LEU A 66 -19.62 -0.79 0.90
N ARG A 67 -20.61 -0.50 1.75
CA ARG A 67 -20.51 0.54 2.77
C ARG A 67 -20.80 -0.05 4.13
N ILE A 68 -19.84 0.07 5.05
CA ILE A 68 -20.03 -0.27 6.46
C ILE A 68 -20.30 1.00 7.25
N GLU A 69 -21.36 1.00 8.03
CA GLU A 69 -21.72 2.05 8.98
C GLU A 69 -21.66 1.51 10.39
N GLY A 70 -21.20 2.34 11.31
CA GLY A 70 -21.23 2.03 12.72
C GLY A 70 -21.33 3.27 13.59
N GLU A 71 -21.51 3.01 14.87
CA GLU A 71 -21.49 4.04 15.90
C GLU A 71 -20.30 3.82 16.81
N GLY A 72 -19.82 4.90 17.40
CA GLY A 72 -18.78 4.86 18.38
C GLY A 72 -18.92 5.92 19.44
N VAL A 73 -18.13 5.75 20.48
CA VAL A 73 -18.04 6.65 21.60
C VAL A 73 -16.56 6.92 21.84
N THR A 74 -16.18 8.20 21.82
CA THR A 74 -14.85 8.64 22.25
C THR A 74 -14.96 9.26 23.64
N THR A 75 -14.00 8.92 24.49
CA THR A 75 -13.86 9.50 25.83
C THR A 75 -12.45 10.06 25.92
N PRO A 76 -12.28 11.40 26.00
CA PRO A 76 -10.98 11.97 26.28
C PRO A 76 -10.49 11.38 27.61
N GLY A 77 -9.29 10.83 27.58
CA GLY A 77 -8.67 10.18 28.72
C GLY A 77 -8.03 11.18 29.67
N LYS A 78 -7.26 10.66 30.63
CA LYS A 78 -6.52 11.48 31.59
C LYS A 78 -5.49 12.33 30.84
N TYR A 79 -5.44 13.61 31.20
CA TYR A 79 -4.33 14.48 30.89
C TYR A 79 -3.32 14.39 32.03
N GLN A 80 -2.12 13.91 31.74
CA GLN A 80 -0.96 14.02 32.62
C GLN A 80 0.09 14.82 31.86
N ASP A 81 0.97 15.57 32.54
CA ASP A 81 1.78 16.63 31.93
C ASP A 81 2.50 16.25 30.61
N GLN A 82 2.91 14.98 30.46
CA GLN A 82 3.59 14.47 29.26
C GLN A 82 2.80 13.41 28.48
N GLU A 83 1.58 13.07 28.91
CA GLU A 83 0.79 12.00 28.32
C GLU A 83 -0.66 12.40 28.08
N ARG A 84 -1.14 12.16 26.86
CA ARG A 84 -2.57 12.19 26.53
C ARG A 84 -3.06 10.80 26.18
N MET A 85 -4.31 10.52 26.49
CA MET A 85 -4.99 9.31 26.06
C MET A 85 -6.38 9.65 25.51
N SER A 86 -6.82 8.93 24.49
CA SER A 86 -8.20 9.00 23.99
C SER A 86 -8.72 7.59 23.84
N ALA A 87 -9.76 7.24 24.59
CA ALA A 87 -10.36 5.91 24.55
C ALA A 87 -11.51 5.90 23.54
N LEU A 88 -11.57 4.85 22.71
CA LEU A 88 -12.56 4.69 21.65
C LEU A 88 -13.30 3.37 21.83
N GLN A 89 -14.62 3.41 21.69
CA GLN A 89 -15.46 2.23 21.50
C GLN A 89 -16.20 2.36 20.18
N PHE A 90 -16.39 1.25 19.48
CA PHE A 90 -17.07 1.23 18.19
C PHE A 90 -17.87 -0.06 18.01
N SER A 91 -18.99 0.02 17.30
CA SER A 91 -19.84 -1.13 16.97
C SER A 91 -20.57 -0.88 15.66
N SER A 92 -20.92 -1.97 14.97
CA SER A 92 -21.73 -1.91 13.76
C SER A 92 -22.81 -2.97 13.83
N ASP A 93 -24.07 -2.57 13.62
CA ASP A 93 -25.23 -3.46 13.61
C ASP A 93 -25.49 -4.10 12.26
N GLN A 94 -24.80 -3.64 11.21
CA GLN A 94 -24.97 -4.19 9.87
C GLN A 94 -24.52 -5.65 9.80
N ALA A 95 -25.36 -6.50 9.23
CA ALA A 95 -25.10 -7.93 9.10
C ALA A 95 -23.84 -8.23 8.29
N ILE A 96 -23.52 -7.39 7.30
CA ILE A 96 -22.32 -7.53 6.46
C ILE A 96 -21.01 -7.18 7.19
N SER A 97 -21.07 -6.51 8.34
CA SER A 97 -19.88 -6.14 9.10
C SER A 97 -19.29 -7.35 9.83
N LEU A 98 -18.02 -7.64 9.58
CA LEU A 98 -17.31 -8.65 10.38
C LEU A 98 -17.15 -8.20 11.84
N ILE A 99 -16.97 -6.91 12.08
CA ILE A 99 -16.82 -6.33 13.42
C ILE A 99 -18.20 -6.15 14.03
N GLN A 100 -18.46 -6.81 15.16
CA GLN A 100 -19.68 -6.59 15.95
C GLN A 100 -19.52 -5.40 16.89
N SER A 101 -18.46 -5.44 17.71
CA SER A 101 -18.15 -4.43 18.71
C SER A 101 -16.67 -4.49 19.03
N GLY A 102 -16.03 -3.34 19.21
CA GLY A 102 -14.63 -3.24 19.56
C GLY A 102 -14.35 -2.03 20.43
N GLY A 103 -13.12 -2.00 20.90
CA GLY A 103 -12.63 -0.89 21.69
C GLY A 103 -11.12 -0.81 21.62
N GLY A 104 -10.63 0.39 21.84
CA GLY A 104 -9.22 0.66 21.85
C GLY A 104 -8.93 2.00 22.49
N TYR A 105 -7.68 2.39 22.38
CA TYR A 105 -7.26 3.72 22.78
C TYR A 105 -6.13 4.18 21.87
N TRP A 106 -5.97 5.49 21.88
CA TRP A 106 -4.80 6.21 21.40
C TRP A 106 -4.07 6.77 22.60
N ARG A 107 -2.74 6.69 22.54
CA ARG A 107 -1.86 7.22 23.56
C ARG A 107 -0.80 8.07 22.88
N TYR A 108 -0.55 9.23 23.47
CA TYR A 108 0.36 10.25 22.99
C TYR A 108 1.34 10.52 24.12
N ILE A 109 2.62 10.24 23.89
CA ILE A 109 3.66 10.41 24.88
C ILE A 109 4.62 11.47 24.35
N GLN A 110 4.73 12.60 25.06
CA GLN A 110 5.66 13.66 24.72
C GLN A 110 7.10 13.21 24.98
N GLU A 111 7.97 13.42 24.00
CA GLU A 111 9.40 13.17 24.07
C GLU A 111 10.18 14.40 23.59
N ASP A 112 11.51 14.38 23.75
CA ASP A 112 12.38 15.54 23.50
C ASP A 112 12.27 16.12 22.08
N GLN A 113 12.08 15.26 21.08
CA GLN A 113 12.09 15.65 19.65
C GLN A 113 10.74 15.42 18.94
N GLY A 114 9.68 15.10 19.68
CA GLY A 114 8.39 14.79 19.08
C GLY A 114 7.44 14.03 19.99
N VAL A 115 6.49 13.32 19.38
CA VAL A 115 5.46 12.56 20.08
C VAL A 115 5.50 11.11 19.63
N ARG A 116 5.58 10.20 20.61
CA ARG A 116 5.32 8.77 20.38
C ARG A 116 3.82 8.56 20.40
N PHE A 117 3.31 8.15 19.25
CA PHE A 117 1.89 7.92 19.02
C PHE A 117 1.64 6.43 18.82
N LEU A 118 0.73 5.89 19.62
CA LEU A 118 0.39 4.48 19.55
C LEU A 118 -1.10 4.24 19.70
N THR A 119 -1.55 3.14 19.11
CA THR A 119 -2.89 2.60 19.30
C THR A 119 -2.84 1.14 19.65
N ARG A 120 -3.74 0.76 20.55
CA ARG A 120 -4.09 -0.63 20.79
C ARG A 120 -5.59 -0.77 20.74
N TYR A 121 -6.07 -1.68 19.91
CA TYR A 121 -7.50 -1.96 19.82
C TYR A 121 -7.75 -3.43 19.49
N ASP A 122 -8.96 -3.85 19.82
CA ASP A 122 -9.43 -5.19 19.52
C ASP A 122 -10.96 -5.19 19.43
N TYR A 123 -11.50 -6.24 18.85
CA TYR A 123 -12.90 -6.34 18.52
C TYR A 123 -13.39 -7.78 18.56
N LYS A 124 -14.70 -7.92 18.75
CA LYS A 124 -15.45 -9.16 18.59
C LYS A 124 -15.92 -9.28 17.15
N THR A 125 -15.72 -10.46 16.57
CA THR A 125 -16.13 -10.77 15.21
C THR A 125 -17.51 -11.44 15.19
N ARG A 126 -18.26 -11.19 14.11
CA ARG A 126 -19.49 -11.93 13.77
C ARG A 126 -19.14 -13.30 13.16
N PHE A 127 -20.16 -14.12 12.87
CA PHE A 127 -20.03 -15.41 12.16
C PHE A 127 -19.22 -16.51 12.86
N TYR A 128 -19.18 -16.47 14.19
CA TYR A 128 -18.62 -17.53 15.03
C TYR A 128 -17.24 -18.02 14.57
N PHE A 129 -17.11 -19.28 14.15
CA PHE A 129 -15.84 -19.89 13.78
C PHE A 129 -15.29 -19.39 12.44
N LEU A 130 -16.13 -19.31 11.41
CA LEU A 130 -15.72 -18.83 10.07
C LEU A 130 -15.23 -17.38 10.14
N GLY A 131 -15.95 -16.53 10.86
CA GLY A 131 -15.54 -15.14 11.07
C GLY A 131 -14.24 -15.01 11.86
N LYS A 132 -14.02 -15.85 12.89
CA LYS A 132 -12.74 -15.88 13.63
C LYS A 132 -11.56 -16.35 12.78
N TRP A 133 -11.77 -17.36 11.92
CA TRP A 133 -10.73 -17.86 11.03
C TRP A 133 -10.34 -16.80 10.00
N PHE A 134 -11.34 -16.20 9.33
CA PHE A 134 -11.12 -15.12 8.36
C PHE A 134 -10.48 -13.89 9.02
N ASP A 135 -10.91 -13.54 10.24
CA ASP A 135 -10.29 -12.46 11.02
C ASP A 135 -8.80 -12.71 11.23
N ARG A 136 -8.45 -13.91 11.71
CA ARG A 136 -7.07 -14.23 12.05
C ARG A 136 -6.15 -14.27 10.83
N MET A 137 -6.64 -14.80 9.70
CA MET A 137 -5.81 -15.02 8.51
C MET A 137 -5.72 -13.78 7.60
N ILE A 138 -6.79 -12.99 7.52
CA ILE A 138 -6.91 -11.95 6.48
C ILE A 138 -7.23 -10.59 7.11
N PHE A 139 -8.37 -10.48 7.80
CA PHE A 139 -8.90 -9.16 8.19
C PHE A 139 -8.04 -8.45 9.24
N ARG A 140 -7.62 -9.12 10.31
CA ARG A 140 -6.79 -8.53 11.37
C ARG A 140 -5.38 -8.13 10.88
N PRO A 141 -4.65 -8.96 10.12
CA PRO A 141 -3.42 -8.53 9.47
C PRO A 141 -3.61 -7.31 8.56
N LEU A 142 -4.68 -7.28 7.77
CA LEU A 142 -5.01 -6.16 6.89
C LEU A 142 -5.32 -4.89 7.68
N MET A 143 -6.11 -4.97 8.76
CA MET A 143 -6.43 -3.85 9.64
C MET A 143 -5.18 -3.29 10.33
N GLY A 144 -4.29 -4.16 10.80
CA GLY A 144 -3.00 -3.75 11.37
C GLY A 144 -2.09 -3.09 10.34
N TRP A 145 -2.06 -3.60 9.09
CA TRP A 145 -1.35 -2.97 7.99
C TRP A 145 -1.94 -1.60 7.61
N ALA A 146 -3.26 -1.49 7.49
CA ALA A 146 -3.95 -0.24 7.15
C ALA A 146 -3.76 0.83 8.23
N THR A 147 -3.79 0.42 9.51
CA THR A 147 -3.52 1.31 10.64
C THR A 147 -2.09 1.84 10.58
N ALA A 148 -1.10 0.98 10.36
CA ALA A 148 0.29 1.39 10.23
C ALA A 148 0.55 2.27 9.00
N LEU A 149 -0.06 1.97 7.85
CA LEU A 149 0.02 2.81 6.68
C LEU A 149 -0.57 4.20 6.94
N SER A 150 -1.73 4.27 7.61
CA SER A 150 -2.39 5.52 8.00
C SER A 150 -1.52 6.35 8.95
N PHE A 151 -0.86 5.70 9.92
CA PHE A 151 0.06 6.36 10.85
C PHE A 151 1.29 6.93 10.13
N ASP A 152 1.82 6.22 9.14
CA ASP A 152 2.93 6.71 8.33
C ASP A 152 2.52 7.88 7.42
N VAL A 153 1.30 7.86 6.88
CA VAL A 153 0.73 9.00 6.14
C VAL A 153 0.55 10.22 7.05
N LEU A 154 0.00 10.02 8.26
CA LEU A 154 -0.11 11.08 9.27
C LEU A 154 1.26 11.65 9.63
N LYS A 155 2.26 10.79 9.81
CA LYS A 155 3.64 11.18 10.07
C LYS A 155 4.20 12.04 8.93
N ILE A 156 4.09 11.57 7.68
CA ILE A 156 4.55 12.32 6.49
C ILE A 156 3.87 13.68 6.41
N TRP A 157 2.57 13.75 6.72
CA TRP A 157 1.83 15.01 6.73
C TRP A 157 2.34 15.98 7.79
N LEU A 158 2.49 15.53 9.03
CA LEU A 158 2.92 16.38 10.14
C LEU A 158 4.41 16.77 10.07
N GLU A 159 5.28 15.90 9.55
CA GLU A 159 6.72 16.17 9.48
C GLU A 159 7.16 16.90 8.20
N LYS A 160 6.46 16.68 7.09
CA LYS A 160 6.86 17.19 5.76
C LYS A 160 5.85 18.13 5.14
N GLY A 161 4.68 18.32 5.76
CA GLY A 161 3.61 19.15 5.22
C GLY A 161 2.94 18.57 3.96
N ILE A 162 3.20 17.31 3.62
CA ILE A 162 2.62 16.65 2.43
C ILE A 162 1.19 16.20 2.77
N PRO A 163 0.15 16.73 2.11
CA PRO A 163 -1.23 16.38 2.46
C PRO A 163 -1.51 14.88 2.26
N PRO A 164 -2.30 14.24 3.13
CA PRO A 164 -2.57 12.80 3.06
C PRO A 164 -3.10 12.31 1.70
N LYS A 165 -3.98 13.10 1.07
CA LYS A 165 -4.50 12.83 -0.29
C LYS A 165 -3.38 12.69 -1.33
N ILE A 166 -2.31 13.47 -1.21
CA ILE A 166 -1.16 13.40 -2.12
C ILE A 166 -0.37 12.12 -1.88
N SER A 167 -0.12 11.77 -0.61
CA SER A 167 0.55 10.52 -0.22
C SER A 167 -0.20 9.28 -0.74
N TYR A 168 -1.54 9.24 -0.61
CA TYR A 168 -2.34 8.14 -1.16
C TYR A 168 -2.36 8.11 -2.68
N ARG A 169 -2.45 9.26 -3.34
CA ARG A 169 -2.35 9.34 -4.81
C ARG A 169 -1.00 8.83 -5.31
N GLN A 170 0.08 9.18 -4.62
CA GLN A 170 1.42 8.71 -4.94
C GLN A 170 1.56 7.19 -4.75
N LEU A 171 0.98 6.64 -3.68
CA LEU A 171 0.91 5.19 -3.48
C LEU A 171 0.17 4.48 -4.62
N LEU A 172 -0.95 5.04 -5.08
CA LEU A 172 -1.72 4.52 -6.22
C LEU A 172 -0.92 4.59 -7.52
N ILE A 173 -0.30 5.72 -7.84
CA ILE A 173 0.56 5.87 -9.04
C ILE A 173 1.69 4.84 -9.00
N HIS A 174 2.34 4.70 -7.85
CA HIS A 174 3.42 3.73 -7.66
C HIS A 174 2.95 2.29 -7.89
N ALA A 175 1.76 1.93 -7.38
CA ALA A 175 1.17 0.61 -7.60
C ALA A 175 0.86 0.35 -9.08
N ILE A 176 0.28 1.34 -9.78
CA ILE A 176 -0.03 1.25 -11.22
C ILE A 176 1.24 1.07 -12.04
N VAL A 177 2.27 1.88 -11.77
CA VAL A 177 3.56 1.78 -12.47
C VAL A 177 4.22 0.42 -12.23
N THR A 178 4.27 -0.03 -10.98
CA THR A 178 4.87 -1.31 -10.61
C THR A 178 4.14 -2.48 -11.29
N PHE A 179 2.81 -2.43 -11.30
CA PHE A 179 2.00 -3.41 -12.02
C PHE A 179 2.23 -3.36 -13.53
N GLY A 180 2.33 -2.17 -14.13
CA GLY A 180 2.61 -2.00 -15.56
C GLY A 180 3.97 -2.59 -15.96
N LEU A 181 5.02 -2.35 -15.17
CA LEU A 181 6.35 -2.95 -15.40
C LEU A 181 6.30 -4.48 -15.27
N MET A 182 5.71 -4.99 -14.17
CA MET A 182 5.53 -6.43 -13.96
C MET A 182 4.79 -7.07 -15.14
N PHE A 183 3.65 -6.51 -15.51
CA PHE A 183 2.81 -7.03 -16.60
C PHE A 183 3.58 -7.05 -17.92
N THR A 184 4.30 -5.98 -18.25
CA THR A 184 5.08 -5.89 -19.50
C THR A 184 6.11 -7.02 -19.57
N TRP A 185 6.94 -7.18 -18.55
CA TRP A 185 7.96 -8.23 -18.51
C TRP A 185 7.36 -9.64 -18.53
N ILE A 186 6.32 -9.90 -17.75
CA ILE A 186 5.67 -11.22 -17.74
C ILE A 186 5.02 -11.52 -19.08
N TYR A 187 4.33 -10.54 -19.69
CA TYR A 187 3.67 -10.74 -20.97
C TYR A 187 4.68 -11.04 -22.07
N HIS A 188 5.76 -10.26 -22.15
CA HIS A 188 6.82 -10.50 -23.13
C HIS A 188 7.53 -11.83 -22.89
N GLY A 189 7.80 -12.21 -21.64
CA GLY A 189 8.43 -13.51 -21.36
C GLY A 189 7.51 -14.71 -21.64
N LEU A 190 6.22 -14.57 -21.37
CA LEU A 190 5.27 -15.68 -21.48
C LEU A 190 4.77 -15.86 -22.92
N VAL A 191 4.24 -14.80 -23.53
CA VAL A 191 3.48 -14.92 -24.79
C VAL A 191 4.40 -15.20 -25.97
N PRO A 192 5.31 -14.28 -26.38
CA PRO A 192 6.14 -14.51 -27.56
C PRO A 192 7.21 -15.61 -27.36
N LYS A 193 7.78 -15.78 -26.15
CA LYS A 193 8.90 -16.73 -25.95
C LYS A 193 8.47 -18.14 -25.55
N LEU A 194 7.49 -18.28 -24.66
CA LEU A 194 7.12 -19.60 -24.12
C LEU A 194 5.89 -20.20 -24.80
N LEU A 195 4.87 -19.40 -25.11
CA LEU A 195 3.61 -19.89 -25.67
C LEU A 195 3.65 -19.98 -27.20
N THR A 196 4.03 -18.90 -27.89
CA THR A 196 3.97 -18.86 -29.36
C THR A 196 5.30 -19.18 -30.02
N GLN A 197 6.42 -19.03 -29.31
CA GLN A 197 7.79 -19.21 -29.83
C GLN A 197 7.98 -18.48 -31.16
N ASP A 198 7.89 -17.15 -31.11
CA ASP A 198 7.77 -16.32 -32.30
C ASP A 198 8.87 -16.61 -33.35
N ALA A 199 8.44 -16.77 -34.60
CA ALA A 199 9.30 -17.17 -35.69
C ALA A 199 10.39 -16.13 -36.02
N GLN A 200 10.15 -14.84 -35.77
CA GLN A 200 11.15 -13.80 -35.97
C GLN A 200 12.23 -13.85 -34.89
N GLU A 201 11.85 -13.99 -33.62
CA GLU A 201 12.82 -14.13 -32.51
C GLU A 201 13.67 -15.41 -32.67
N LEU A 202 13.05 -16.52 -33.09
CA LEU A 202 13.78 -17.75 -33.42
C LEU A 202 14.72 -17.57 -34.61
N ALA A 203 14.31 -16.88 -35.67
CA ALA A 203 15.16 -16.63 -36.83
C ALA A 203 16.41 -15.81 -36.46
N LEU A 204 16.25 -14.80 -35.61
CA LEU A 204 17.37 -14.01 -35.08
C LEU A 204 18.34 -14.87 -34.27
N LEU A 205 17.85 -15.69 -33.34
CA LEU A 205 18.71 -16.55 -32.52
C LEU A 205 19.36 -17.69 -33.32
N LYS A 206 18.67 -18.24 -34.32
CA LYS A 206 19.24 -19.22 -35.27
C LYS A 206 20.42 -18.61 -36.03
N GLY A 207 20.30 -17.34 -36.46
CA GLY A 207 21.39 -16.62 -37.14
C GLY A 207 22.66 -16.48 -36.30
N VAL A 208 22.55 -16.47 -34.97
CA VAL A 208 23.69 -16.35 -34.05
C VAL A 208 24.28 -17.70 -33.66
N ILE A 209 23.45 -18.72 -33.42
CA ILE A 209 23.86 -19.98 -32.75
C ILE A 209 23.92 -21.16 -33.73
N GLY A 210 23.33 -21.03 -34.93
CA GLY A 210 23.40 -22.02 -36.01
C GLY A 210 22.63 -23.33 -35.76
N SER A 211 22.07 -23.53 -34.56
CA SER A 211 21.29 -24.73 -34.19
C SER A 211 19.88 -24.34 -33.74
N GLU A 212 18.88 -24.96 -34.37
CA GLU A 212 17.47 -24.74 -34.06
C GLU A 212 17.09 -25.16 -32.63
N ALA A 213 17.58 -26.32 -32.17
CA ALA A 213 17.32 -26.79 -30.82
C ALA A 213 17.89 -25.82 -29.77
N ASN A 214 19.09 -25.29 -30.02
CA ASN A 214 19.74 -24.34 -29.11
C ASN A 214 19.06 -22.96 -29.14
N ALA A 215 18.56 -22.53 -30.30
CA ALA A 215 17.80 -21.29 -30.43
C ALA A 215 16.47 -21.35 -29.66
N VAL A 216 15.74 -22.47 -29.76
CA VAL A 216 14.50 -22.69 -28.98
C VAL A 216 14.79 -22.72 -27.48
N LEU A 217 15.82 -23.46 -27.05
CA LEU A 217 16.18 -23.52 -25.64
C LEU A 217 16.57 -22.14 -25.10
N LEU A 218 17.39 -21.38 -25.83
CA LEU A 218 17.79 -20.04 -25.42
C LEU A 218 16.58 -19.10 -25.36
N LEU A 219 15.67 -19.17 -26.33
CA LEU A 219 14.44 -18.38 -26.32
C LEU A 219 13.59 -18.65 -25.07
N GLN A 220 13.45 -19.92 -24.70
CA GLN A 220 12.74 -20.32 -23.48
C GLN A 220 13.42 -19.80 -22.22
N VAL A 221 14.76 -19.86 -22.16
CA VAL A 221 15.53 -19.33 -21.03
C VAL A 221 15.34 -17.82 -20.91
N VAL A 222 15.42 -17.08 -22.02
CA VAL A 222 15.15 -15.64 -22.04
C VAL A 222 13.72 -15.35 -21.56
N GLY A 223 12.72 -16.08 -22.04
CA GLY A 223 11.34 -15.93 -21.59
C GLY A 223 11.15 -16.15 -20.09
N MET A 224 11.81 -17.17 -19.51
CA MET A 224 11.81 -17.39 -18.07
C MET A 224 12.49 -16.26 -17.29
N LEU A 225 13.60 -15.72 -17.81
CA LEU A 225 14.29 -14.58 -17.19
C LEU A 225 13.44 -13.31 -17.24
N GLU A 226 12.71 -13.06 -18.32
CA GLU A 226 11.77 -11.94 -18.44
C GLU A 226 10.62 -12.06 -17.43
N ILE A 227 10.03 -13.25 -17.27
CA ILE A 227 9.01 -13.49 -16.24
C ILE A 227 9.59 -13.25 -14.84
N ALA A 228 10.80 -13.74 -14.56
CA ALA A 228 11.48 -13.51 -13.30
C ALA A 228 11.74 -12.02 -13.05
N ALA A 229 12.17 -11.26 -14.06
CA ALA A 229 12.33 -9.80 -13.98
C ALA A 229 10.99 -9.11 -13.66
N GLY A 230 9.88 -9.56 -14.24
CA GLY A 230 8.55 -9.06 -13.92
C GLY A 230 8.14 -9.33 -12.46
N ILE A 231 8.42 -10.52 -11.94
CA ILE A 231 8.17 -10.85 -10.51
C ILE A 231 9.06 -9.99 -9.60
N LEU A 232 10.34 -9.82 -9.96
CA LEU A 232 11.26 -8.94 -9.22
C LEU A 232 10.78 -7.50 -9.19
N CYS A 233 10.08 -7.03 -10.24
CA CYS A 233 9.46 -5.70 -10.22
C CYS A 233 8.47 -5.53 -9.06
N LEU A 234 7.69 -6.56 -8.71
CA LEU A 234 6.81 -6.51 -7.54
C LEU A 234 7.58 -6.57 -6.22
N LEU A 235 8.58 -7.44 -6.12
CA LEU A 235 9.26 -7.72 -4.85
C LEU A 235 10.22 -6.59 -4.45
N LEU A 236 10.89 -6.00 -5.44
CA LEU A 236 11.91 -4.96 -5.26
C LEU A 236 11.37 -3.57 -5.67
N HIS A 237 10.05 -3.39 -5.68
CA HIS A 237 9.39 -2.16 -6.13
C HIS A 237 9.81 -0.89 -5.38
N ARG A 238 10.36 -1.04 -4.16
CA ARG A 238 10.88 0.08 -3.36
C ARG A 238 12.37 0.38 -3.59
N GLU A 239 13.06 -0.45 -4.36
CA GLU A 239 14.49 -0.31 -4.62
C GLU A 239 14.73 0.53 -5.88
N LYS A 240 15.49 1.62 -5.73
CA LYS A 240 15.84 2.50 -6.86
C LYS A 240 16.56 1.74 -7.99
N ALA A 241 17.37 0.74 -7.63
CA ALA A 241 18.11 -0.10 -8.57
C ALA A 241 17.19 -0.82 -9.58
N LEU A 242 15.99 -1.21 -9.18
CA LEU A 242 15.02 -1.86 -10.07
C LEU A 242 14.63 -0.96 -11.25
N TYR A 243 14.37 0.32 -10.99
CA TYR A 243 13.97 1.27 -12.02
C TYR A 243 15.12 1.61 -12.96
N ILE A 244 16.34 1.75 -12.42
CA ILE A 244 17.55 1.93 -13.21
C ILE A 244 17.77 0.70 -14.12
N PHE A 245 17.60 -0.51 -13.57
CA PHE A 245 17.68 -1.75 -14.35
C PHE A 245 16.67 -1.77 -15.51
N ASN A 246 15.41 -1.41 -15.26
CA ASN A 246 14.38 -1.35 -16.30
C ASN A 246 14.76 -0.38 -17.43
N ILE A 247 15.22 0.83 -17.09
CA ILE A 247 15.65 1.83 -18.08
C ILE A 247 16.85 1.29 -18.88
N ALA A 248 17.87 0.76 -18.19
CA ALA A 248 19.06 0.21 -18.84
C ALA A 248 18.72 -0.96 -19.76
N ALA A 249 17.85 -1.87 -19.32
CA ALA A 249 17.41 -3.02 -20.11
C ALA A 249 16.70 -2.58 -21.40
N MET A 250 15.78 -1.61 -21.32
CA MET A 250 15.08 -1.09 -22.50
C MET A 250 16.02 -0.39 -23.49
N LEU A 251 17.02 0.35 -23.00
CA LEU A 251 18.03 0.97 -23.85
C LEU A 251 18.93 -0.07 -24.53
N LEU A 252 19.38 -1.09 -23.79
CA LEU A 252 20.18 -2.19 -24.35
C LEU A 252 19.39 -2.99 -25.40
N LEU A 253 18.11 -3.27 -25.15
CA LEU A 253 17.23 -3.93 -26.13
C LEU A 253 17.03 -3.07 -27.38
N ALA A 254 16.85 -1.76 -27.24
CA ALA A 254 16.74 -0.85 -28.38
C ALA A 254 18.02 -0.83 -29.22
N ILE A 255 19.19 -0.76 -28.57
CA ILE A 255 20.49 -0.81 -29.26
C ILE A 255 20.68 -2.15 -29.97
N GLY A 256 20.37 -3.26 -29.29
CA GLY A 256 20.45 -4.61 -29.87
C GLY A 256 19.55 -4.76 -31.10
N ALA A 257 18.31 -4.27 -31.04
CA ALA A 257 17.41 -4.25 -32.19
C ALA A 257 17.95 -3.40 -33.34
N ALA A 258 18.54 -2.23 -33.05
CA ALA A 258 19.07 -1.34 -34.08
C ALA A 258 20.30 -1.93 -34.79
N ILE A 259 21.14 -2.66 -34.06
CA ILE A 259 22.29 -3.39 -34.62
C ILE A 259 21.82 -4.58 -35.46
N SER A 260 20.76 -5.27 -35.03
CA SER A 260 20.24 -6.46 -35.71
C SER A 260 19.51 -6.12 -37.02
N ASP A 261 18.56 -5.20 -36.96
CA ASP A 261 17.80 -4.74 -38.12
C ASP A 261 17.16 -3.37 -37.83
N ILE A 262 17.75 -2.32 -38.38
CA ILE A 262 17.25 -0.95 -38.19
C ILE A 262 15.87 -0.72 -38.81
N SER A 263 15.46 -1.54 -39.79
CA SER A 263 14.16 -1.38 -40.46
C SER A 263 12.98 -1.67 -39.51
N VAL A 264 13.22 -2.43 -38.44
CA VAL A 264 12.24 -2.70 -37.36
C VAL A 264 11.75 -1.41 -36.71
N PHE A 265 12.55 -0.34 -36.72
CA PHE A 265 12.15 0.98 -36.19
C PHE A 265 11.25 1.79 -37.13
N LEU A 266 11.19 1.42 -38.41
CA LEU A 266 10.32 2.07 -39.40
C LEU A 266 8.93 1.42 -39.47
N ALA A 267 8.74 0.27 -38.82
CA ALA A 267 7.44 -0.40 -38.76
C ALA A 267 6.40 0.46 -38.01
N PRO A 268 5.11 0.41 -38.40
CA PRO A 268 4.04 1.14 -37.71
C PRO A 268 3.93 0.81 -36.21
N PHE A 269 4.27 -0.43 -35.84
CA PHE A 269 4.35 -0.91 -34.47
C PHE A 269 5.78 -1.35 -34.16
N ASN A 270 6.63 -0.37 -33.85
CA ASN A 270 8.05 -0.60 -33.60
C ASN A 270 8.38 -0.69 -32.09
N PRO A 271 9.50 -1.34 -31.72
CA PRO A 271 9.91 -1.50 -30.33
C PRO A 271 10.35 -0.19 -29.67
N ALA A 272 10.69 0.88 -30.41
CA ALA A 272 11.11 2.14 -29.78
C ALA A 272 10.02 2.76 -28.94
N THR A 273 8.76 2.75 -29.40
CA THR A 273 7.65 3.34 -28.64
C THR A 273 7.41 2.57 -27.34
N LEU A 274 7.49 1.24 -27.38
CA LEU A 274 7.34 0.41 -26.19
C LEU A 274 8.51 0.63 -25.20
N ASN A 275 9.74 0.56 -25.68
CA ASN A 275 10.93 0.75 -24.84
C ASN A 275 10.94 2.13 -24.19
N MET A 276 10.55 3.18 -24.93
CA MET A 276 10.39 4.53 -24.38
C MET A 276 9.29 4.58 -23.32
N ALA A 277 8.13 3.97 -23.57
CA ALA A 277 7.04 3.92 -22.59
C ALA A 277 7.46 3.22 -21.30
N VAL A 278 8.20 2.10 -21.38
CA VAL A 278 8.72 1.39 -20.21
C VAL A 278 9.79 2.21 -19.49
N CYS A 279 10.68 2.89 -20.21
CA CYS A 279 11.65 3.82 -19.61
C CYS A 279 10.96 4.95 -18.84
N LEU A 280 9.93 5.56 -19.42
CA LEU A 280 9.15 6.63 -18.78
C LEU A 280 8.39 6.10 -17.55
N LEU A 281 7.76 4.93 -17.65
CA LEU A 281 7.12 4.27 -16.51
C LEU A 281 8.13 4.01 -15.39
N ALA A 282 9.29 3.46 -15.70
CA ALA A 282 10.34 3.22 -14.71
C ALA A 282 10.85 4.52 -14.07
N TRP A 283 11.00 5.58 -14.86
CA TRP A 283 11.36 6.91 -14.35
C TRP A 283 10.31 7.46 -13.38
N ILE A 284 9.02 7.42 -13.76
CA ILE A 284 7.91 7.83 -12.88
C ILE A 284 7.92 7.00 -11.60
N GLY A 285 8.09 5.68 -11.70
CA GLY A 285 8.21 4.79 -10.54
C GLY A 285 9.34 5.19 -9.61
N CYS A 286 10.51 5.50 -10.16
CA CYS A 286 11.64 6.02 -9.39
C CYS A 286 11.31 7.34 -8.66
N MET A 287 10.61 8.28 -9.32
CA MET A 287 10.21 9.54 -8.70
C MET A 287 9.23 9.32 -7.55
N THR A 288 8.33 8.34 -7.66
CA THR A 288 7.37 8.04 -6.60
C THR A 288 7.98 7.46 -5.33
N LEU A 289 9.25 7.05 -5.32
CA LEU A 289 9.91 6.51 -4.12
C LEU A 289 10.07 7.56 -3.00
N ALA A 290 10.20 8.84 -3.36
CA ALA A 290 10.33 9.92 -2.39
C ALA A 290 9.06 10.04 -1.54
N HIS A 291 9.16 9.87 -0.23
CA HIS A 291 8.02 9.95 0.71
C HIS A 291 6.90 8.93 0.44
N LEU A 292 7.21 7.77 -0.14
CA LEU A 292 6.23 6.71 -0.37
C LEU A 292 5.78 6.06 0.96
N PRO A 293 4.50 6.19 1.36
CA PRO A 293 4.04 5.68 2.64
C PRO A 293 4.21 4.17 2.77
N SER A 294 4.51 3.68 3.97
CA SER A 294 4.77 2.27 4.25
C SER A 294 4.39 1.87 5.67
N ALA A 295 3.61 0.81 5.79
CA ALA A 295 3.35 0.16 7.08
C ALA A 295 4.61 -0.42 7.75
N LYS A 296 5.75 -0.51 7.03
CA LYS A 296 7.03 -0.96 7.59
C LYS A 296 7.70 0.10 8.47
N HIS A 297 7.33 1.38 8.34
CA HIS A 297 7.89 2.46 9.16
C HIS A 297 7.30 2.51 10.59
N CYS A 298 6.28 1.69 10.88
CA CYS A 298 5.65 1.60 12.19
C CYS A 298 5.97 0.28 12.90
N ILE A 299 6.02 0.32 14.22
CA ILE A 299 6.14 -0.85 15.08
C ILE A 299 4.75 -1.48 15.22
N ARG A 300 4.64 -2.79 14.95
CA ARG A 300 3.36 -3.53 14.98
C ARG A 300 3.31 -4.69 15.98
N LYS A 301 4.40 -4.89 16.72
CA LYS A 301 4.49 -5.84 17.83
C LYS A 301 4.81 -5.04 19.07
N GLN A 302 4.05 -5.27 20.13
CA GLN A 302 4.35 -4.66 21.41
C GLN A 302 5.72 -5.18 21.89
N PRO A 303 6.67 -4.30 22.22
CA PRO A 303 7.90 -4.71 22.90
C PRO A 303 7.61 -5.26 24.30
#